data_AF-A0A835HV01-F1
#
_entry.id   AF-A0A835HV01-F1
#
_cell.length_a   1.000
_cell.length_b   1.000
_cell.length_c   1.000
_cell.angle_alpha   90.00
_cell.angle_beta   90.00
_cell.angle_gamma   90.00
#
_symmetry.space_group_name_H-M   'P 1'
#
loop_
_entity.id
_entity.type
_entity.pdbx_description
1 polymer ?
#
loop_
_entity_poly.entity_id
_entity_poly.type
_entity_poly.pdbx_seq_one_letter_code
_entity_poly.pdbx_strand_id
1 'polypeptide(L)'
;SVTFIFSENIGRHKIVIVEGNYLLLEEGIWNEVSSIFDEKWFLEVDIVTAMQRVLKRFTSEMRLPLDTAKWRSEYNDRPNAEIINKSKKNADLVISAADVENAVHNSVGRLTELLDQVEDVGIAEIVETISESSCDYVDAEKLQSRKEVMANMLGKSLRDGDPMFSSVSRAVYLVARAVVFG
;
A
#
# COMPACT_ATOMS: atom_id res chain seq x y z
N SER A 1 1.45 -12.18 -3.91
CA SER A 1 2.13 -10.91 -3.64
C SER A 1 1.37 -9.83 -4.36
N VAL A 2 1.16 -8.69 -3.71
CA VAL A 2 0.70 -7.48 -4.39
C VAL A 2 1.94 -6.63 -4.59
N THR A 3 2.35 -6.50 -5.83
CA THR A 3 3.46 -5.63 -6.21
C THR A 3 2.82 -4.31 -6.63
N PHE A 4 3.20 -3.19 -6.03
CA PHE A 4 2.80 -1.87 -6.49
C PHE A 4 3.99 -1.33 -7.27
N ILE A 5 3.82 -1.05 -8.56
CA ILE A 5 4.93 -0.52 -9.37
C ILE A 5 4.45 0.73 -10.08
N PHE A 6 5.12 1.84 -9.77
CA PHE A 6 4.99 3.13 -10.41
C PHE A 6 5.62 3.07 -11.80
N SER A 7 4.82 3.41 -12.83
CA SER A 7 5.35 3.80 -14.14
C SER A 7 5.02 5.26 -14.38
N GLU A 8 6.06 6.07 -14.62
CA GLU A 8 5.88 7.46 -15.04
C GLU A 8 5.59 7.50 -16.57
N ASN A 9 4.57 8.26 -16.97
CA ASN A 9 4.20 8.57 -18.36
C ASN A 9 3.58 7.46 -19.23
N ILE A 10 2.53 6.78 -18.75
CA ILE A 10 1.57 6.10 -19.64
C ILE A 10 0.37 7.02 -19.90
N GLY A 11 0.44 7.78 -21.00
CA GLY A 11 -0.66 8.64 -21.47
C GLY A 11 -0.91 9.86 -20.56
N ARG A 12 -2.13 10.01 -20.04
CA ARG A 12 -2.50 11.13 -19.13
C ARG A 12 -2.18 10.85 -17.66
N HIS A 13 -1.73 9.64 -17.33
CA HIS A 13 -1.51 9.24 -15.94
C HIS A 13 -0.04 9.45 -15.57
N LYS A 14 0.19 10.24 -14.51
CA LYS A 14 1.53 10.43 -13.94
C LYS A 14 2.06 9.18 -13.26
N ILE A 15 1.16 8.33 -12.76
CA ILE A 15 1.47 7.06 -12.09
C ILE A 15 0.48 6.01 -12.56
N VAL A 16 1.03 4.85 -12.91
CA VAL A 16 0.30 3.58 -13.03
C VAL A 16 0.81 2.66 -11.94
N ILE A 17 -0.09 1.87 -11.33
CA ILE A 17 0.24 0.83 -10.36
C ILE A 17 -0.11 -0.51 -10.98
N VAL A 18 0.85 -1.42 -11.08
CA VAL A 18 0.65 -2.76 -11.62
C VAL A 18 0.84 -3.82 -10.54
N GLU A 19 -0.23 -4.55 -10.23
CA GLU A 19 -0.24 -5.68 -9.29
C GLU A 19 -0.13 -7.03 -10.00
N GLY A 20 0.77 -7.89 -9.51
CA GLY A 20 0.88 -9.27 -9.98
C GLY A 20 1.89 -10.10 -9.20
N ASN A 21 1.74 -11.42 -9.29
CA ASN A 21 2.58 -12.37 -8.58
C ASN A 21 3.99 -12.51 -9.17
N TYR A 22 4.11 -12.37 -10.49
CA TYR A 22 5.30 -12.77 -11.26
C TYR A 22 6.11 -11.59 -11.81
N LEU A 23 5.77 -10.36 -11.41
CA LEU A 23 6.37 -9.13 -11.96
C LEU A 23 7.86 -8.98 -11.66
N LEU A 24 8.40 -9.75 -10.70
CA LEU A 24 9.81 -9.76 -10.32
C LEU A 24 10.56 -11.00 -10.80
N LEU A 25 9.90 -11.90 -11.54
CA LEU A 25 10.56 -13.06 -12.12
C LEU A 25 11.41 -12.63 -13.32
N GLU A 26 12.68 -13.03 -13.31
CA GLU A 26 13.63 -12.81 -14.42
C GLU A 26 13.63 -14.01 -15.39
N GLU A 27 12.44 -14.56 -15.68
CA GLU A 27 12.27 -15.73 -16.54
C GLU A 27 11.27 -15.45 -17.66
N GLY A 28 11.68 -15.75 -18.90
CA GLY A 28 10.84 -15.59 -20.09
C GLY A 28 10.28 -14.18 -20.25
N ILE A 29 8.99 -14.08 -20.57
CA ILE A 29 8.29 -12.80 -20.76
C ILE A 29 8.32 -11.90 -19.51
N TRP A 30 8.44 -12.48 -18.32
CA TRP A 30 8.44 -11.71 -17.08
C TRP A 30 9.71 -10.89 -16.91
N ASN A 31 10.83 -11.35 -17.48
CA ASN A 31 12.06 -10.57 -17.49
C ASN A 31 11.90 -9.27 -18.30
N GLU A 32 11.25 -9.35 -19.46
CA GLU A 32 10.95 -8.19 -20.30
C GLU A 32 9.97 -7.24 -19.57
N VAL A 33 8.91 -7.79 -18.96
CA VAL A 33 7.94 -7.01 -18.17
C VAL A 33 8.61 -6.37 -16.95
N SER A 34 9.54 -7.05 -16.28
CA SER A 34 10.28 -6.49 -15.13
C SER A 34 11.14 -5.29 -15.52
N SER A 35 11.64 -5.26 -16.76
CA SER A 35 12.55 -4.21 -17.26
C SER A 35 11.87 -2.88 -17.59
N ILE A 36 10.56 -2.86 -17.80
CA ILE A 36 9.81 -1.63 -18.15
C ILE A 36 9.38 -0.81 -16.93
N PHE A 37 9.72 -1.28 -15.74
CA PHE A 37 9.27 -0.71 -14.47
C PHE A 37 10.32 0.21 -13.85
N ASP A 38 9.90 1.41 -13.44
CA ASP A 38 10.78 2.40 -12.80
C ASP A 38 11.08 2.06 -11.34
N GLU A 39 10.18 1.31 -10.68
CA GLU A 39 10.31 0.93 -9.27
C GLU A 39 9.56 -0.34 -8.88
N LYS A 40 10.25 -1.31 -8.27
CA LYS A 40 9.74 -2.65 -7.99
C LYS A 40 9.64 -2.94 -6.50
N TRP A 41 8.43 -3.10 -5.98
CA TRP A 41 8.21 -3.37 -4.55
C TRP A 41 7.73 -4.80 -4.29
N PHE A 42 8.26 -5.42 -3.23
CA PHE A 42 7.83 -6.74 -2.75
C PHE A 42 7.17 -6.62 -1.38
N LEU A 43 5.88 -6.97 -1.31
CA LEU A 43 5.17 -7.13 -0.05
C LEU A 43 5.47 -8.51 0.55
N GLU A 44 6.32 -8.54 1.57
CA GLU A 44 6.69 -9.74 2.29
C GLU A 44 5.58 -10.21 3.22
N VAL A 45 5.23 -11.48 3.05
CA VAL A 45 4.29 -12.20 3.90
C VAL A 45 4.85 -13.61 4.09
N ASP A 46 4.92 -14.06 5.33
CA ASP A 46 5.28 -15.45 5.65
C ASP A 46 4.39 -16.44 4.87
N ILE A 47 5.00 -17.45 4.25
CA ILE A 47 4.29 -18.40 3.38
C ILE A 47 3.22 -19.16 4.16
N VAL A 48 3.48 -19.52 5.42
CA VAL A 48 2.49 -20.23 6.24
C VAL A 48 1.26 -19.36 6.45
N THR A 49 1.47 -18.10 6.81
CA THR A 49 0.42 -17.09 6.96
C THR A 49 -0.34 -16.85 5.66
N ALA A 50 0.36 -16.77 4.53
CA ALA A 50 -0.25 -16.62 3.22
C ALA A 50 -1.14 -17.83 2.88
N MET A 51 -0.68 -19.05 3.13
CA MET A 51 -1.45 -20.28 2.89
C MET A 51 -2.68 -20.38 3.80
N GLN A 52 -2.58 -19.94 5.06
CA GLN A 52 -3.75 -19.83 5.93
C GLN A 52 -4.81 -18.88 5.36
N ARG A 53 -4.39 -17.72 4.83
CA ARG A 53 -5.29 -16.75 4.18
C ARG A 53 -5.92 -17.33 2.91
N VAL A 54 -5.15 -18.03 2.09
CA VAL A 54 -5.65 -18.71 0.87
C VAL A 54 -6.67 -19.79 1.22
N LEU A 55 -6.38 -20.63 2.21
CA LEU A 55 -7.30 -21.68 2.67
C LEU A 55 -8.59 -21.08 3.23
N LYS A 56 -8.47 -20.00 4.02
CA LYS A 56 -9.64 -19.26 4.52
C LYS A 56 -10.48 -18.76 3.36
N ARG A 57 -9.89 -18.09 2.37
CA ARG A 57 -10.61 -17.61 1.18
C ARG A 57 -11.33 -18.74 0.43
N PHE A 58 -10.66 -19.87 0.22
CA PHE A 58 -11.28 -21.02 -0.45
C PHE A 58 -12.48 -21.57 0.30
N THR A 59 -12.41 -21.63 1.62
CA THR A 59 -13.46 -22.22 2.45
C THR A 59 -14.59 -21.25 2.77
N SER A 60 -14.31 -19.98 3.07
CA SER A 60 -15.33 -18.99 3.45
C SER A 60 -15.94 -18.27 2.25
N GLU A 61 -15.11 -17.79 1.33
CA GLU A 61 -15.58 -16.97 0.21
C GLU A 61 -16.01 -17.85 -0.97
N MET A 62 -15.17 -18.82 -1.35
CA MET A 62 -15.45 -19.71 -2.49
C MET A 62 -16.21 -20.99 -2.10
N ARG A 63 -16.38 -21.25 -0.80
CA ARG A 63 -17.14 -22.39 -0.25
C ARG A 63 -16.72 -23.75 -0.82
N LEU A 64 -15.43 -23.91 -1.10
CA LEU A 64 -14.88 -25.19 -1.57
C LEU A 64 -14.87 -26.23 -0.44
N PRO A 65 -15.07 -27.52 -0.76
CA PRO A 65 -14.83 -28.60 0.19
C PRO A 65 -13.42 -28.51 0.78
N LEU A 66 -13.28 -28.77 2.08
CA LEU A 66 -12.01 -28.59 2.80
C LEU A 66 -10.86 -29.37 2.16
N ASP A 67 -11.10 -30.60 1.72
CA ASP A 67 -10.07 -31.44 1.11
C ASP A 67 -9.60 -30.88 -0.24
N THR A 68 -10.53 -30.38 -1.06
CA THR A 68 -10.21 -29.70 -2.33
C THR A 68 -9.42 -28.40 -2.07
N ALA A 69 -9.83 -27.62 -1.07
CA ALA A 69 -9.17 -26.38 -0.70
C ALA A 69 -7.74 -26.63 -0.20
N LYS A 70 -7.54 -27.65 0.64
CA LYS A 70 -6.22 -28.08 1.11
C LYS A 70 -5.33 -28.56 -0.03
N TRP A 71 -5.86 -29.43 -0.90
CA TRP A 71 -5.11 -29.94 -2.05
C TRP A 71 -4.65 -28.79 -2.96
N ARG A 72 -5.54 -27.86 -3.29
CA ARG A 72 -5.20 -26.70 -4.13
C ARG A 72 -4.16 -25.80 -3.46
N SER A 73 -4.33 -25.51 -2.17
CA SER A 73 -3.36 -24.69 -1.43
C SER A 73 -1.98 -25.33 -1.39
N GLU A 74 -1.89 -26.65 -1.19
CA GLU A 74 -0.60 -27.35 -1.02
C GLU A 74 0.11 -27.61 -2.35
N TYR A 75 -0.62 -27.97 -3.41
CA TYR A 75 -0.02 -28.41 -4.67
C TYR A 75 -0.02 -27.34 -5.77
N ASN A 76 -0.74 -26.23 -5.60
CA ASN A 76 -0.77 -25.12 -6.56
C ASN A 76 -0.26 -23.83 -5.92
N ASP A 77 -0.95 -23.32 -4.89
CA ASP A 77 -0.64 -21.99 -4.35
C ASP A 77 0.70 -21.95 -3.59
N ARG A 78 1.04 -22.99 -2.83
CA ARG A 78 2.29 -23.06 -2.06
C ARG A 78 3.55 -23.11 -2.95
N PRO A 79 3.68 -24.02 -3.95
CA PRO A 79 4.82 -24.00 -4.86
C PRO A 79 4.98 -22.68 -5.59
N ASN A 80 3.86 -22.06 -5.99
CA ASN A 80 3.86 -20.72 -6.59
C ASN A 80 4.38 -19.67 -5.60
N ALA A 81 3.93 -19.69 -4.35
CA ALA A 81 4.41 -18.78 -3.31
C ALA A 81 5.91 -18.92 -3.06
N GLU A 82 6.45 -20.14 -3.09
CA GLU A 82 7.90 -20.38 -2.95
C GLU A 82 8.72 -19.82 -4.12
N ILE A 83 8.22 -19.95 -5.35
CA ILE A 83 8.85 -19.35 -6.54
C ILE A 83 8.85 -17.82 -6.42
N ILE A 84 7.70 -17.24 -6.09
CA ILE A 84 7.53 -15.79 -5.93
C ILE A 84 8.45 -15.27 -4.83
N ASN A 85 8.55 -15.96 -3.69
CA ASN A 85 9.39 -15.55 -2.57
C ASN A 85 10.88 -15.49 -2.94
N LYS A 86 11.36 -16.37 -3.82
CA LYS A 86 12.75 -16.32 -4.32
C LYS A 86 13.03 -15.09 -5.17
N SER A 87 12.01 -14.50 -5.80
CA SER A 87 12.15 -13.28 -6.60
C SER A 87 12.22 -12.00 -5.76
N LYS A 88 12.00 -12.06 -4.45
CA LYS A 88 12.09 -10.91 -3.53
C LYS A 88 13.40 -10.13 -3.67
N LYS A 89 14.51 -10.83 -3.96
CA LYS A 89 15.84 -10.22 -4.17
C LYS A 89 15.93 -9.25 -5.36
N ASN A 90 14.96 -9.31 -6.29
CA ASN A 90 14.90 -8.47 -7.49
C ASN A 90 14.07 -7.19 -7.27
N ALA A 91 13.54 -6.98 -6.05
CA ALA A 91 12.81 -5.78 -5.67
C ALA A 91 13.79 -4.66 -5.28
N ASP A 92 13.42 -3.43 -5.61
CA ASP A 92 14.10 -2.23 -5.14
C ASP A 92 13.79 -1.97 -3.66
N LEU A 93 12.58 -2.34 -3.22
CA LEU A 93 12.15 -2.27 -1.84
C LEU A 93 11.35 -3.50 -1.42
N VAL A 94 11.62 -3.98 -0.21
CA VAL A 94 10.84 -5.04 0.44
C VAL A 94 10.14 -4.41 1.64
N ILE A 95 8.83 -4.55 1.70
CA ILE A 95 8.01 -4.07 2.81
C ILE A 95 7.25 -5.23 3.44
N SER A 96 7.14 -5.26 4.75
CA SER A 96 6.26 -6.18 5.49
C SER A 96 5.01 -5.45 5.98
N ALA A 97 4.02 -6.20 6.45
CA ALA A 97 2.84 -5.60 7.09
C ALA A 97 3.21 -4.76 8.33
N ALA A 98 4.20 -5.21 9.10
CA ALA A 98 4.69 -4.48 10.26
C ALA A 98 5.36 -3.16 9.85
N ASP A 99 6.10 -3.13 8.74
CA ASP A 99 6.72 -1.90 8.25
C ASP A 99 5.67 -0.86 7.86
N VAL A 100 4.59 -1.30 7.21
CA VAL A 100 3.47 -0.43 6.86
C VAL A 100 2.78 0.09 8.12
N GLU A 101 2.50 -0.78 9.10
CA GLU A 101 1.89 -0.38 10.37
C GLU A 101 2.76 0.62 11.14
N ASN A 102 4.08 0.39 11.19
CA ASN A 102 5.03 1.30 11.82
C ASN A 102 5.11 2.63 11.08
N ALA A 103 5.17 2.63 9.75
CA ALA A 103 5.20 3.85 8.95
C ALA A 103 3.93 4.69 9.17
N VAL A 104 2.76 4.04 9.20
CA VAL A 104 1.48 4.70 9.51
C VAL A 104 1.48 5.24 10.93
N HIS A 105 1.90 4.45 11.93
CA HIS A 105 1.96 4.88 13.31
C HIS A 105 2.85 6.11 13.51
N ASN A 106 4.06 6.09 12.92
CA ASN A 106 5.00 7.20 12.97
C ASN A 106 4.46 8.44 12.24
N SER A 107 3.85 8.26 11.06
CA SER A 107 3.21 9.36 10.31
C SER A 107 2.14 10.04 11.16
N VAL A 108 1.26 9.25 11.78
CA VAL A 108 0.15 9.75 12.61
C VAL A 108 0.68 10.47 13.85
N GLY A 109 1.68 9.91 14.54
CA GLY A 109 2.29 10.55 15.70
C GLY A 109 2.84 11.94 15.36
N ARG A 110 3.65 12.03 14.29
CA ARG A 110 4.24 13.30 13.83
C ARG A 110 3.20 14.31 13.36
N LEU A 111 2.17 13.85 12.65
CA LEU A 111 1.07 14.73 12.24
C LEU A 111 0.29 15.26 13.44
N THR A 112 0.09 14.45 14.47
CA THR A 112 -0.58 14.89 15.71
C THR A 112 0.23 15.98 16.38
N GLU A 113 1.55 15.78 16.52
CA GLU A 113 2.46 16.78 17.08
C GLU A 113 2.45 18.09 16.28
N LEU A 114 2.43 18.01 14.94
CA LEU A 114 2.36 19.17 14.06
C LEU A 114 1.05 19.96 14.25
N LEU A 115 -0.08 19.25 14.23
CA LEU A 115 -1.42 19.85 14.34
C LEU A 115 -1.68 20.44 15.73
N ASP A 116 -1.03 19.94 16.78
CA ASP A 116 -1.09 20.51 18.13
C ASP A 116 -0.27 21.81 18.26
N GLN A 117 0.75 22.00 17.42
CA GLN A 117 1.68 23.14 17.49
C GLN A 117 1.35 24.26 16.51
N VAL A 118 0.71 23.96 15.39
CA VAL A 118 0.49 24.90 14.29
C VAL A 118 -1.01 25.04 14.03
N GLU A 119 -1.51 26.27 14.11
CA GLU A 119 -2.95 26.59 14.00
C GLU A 119 -3.49 26.34 12.58
N ASP A 120 -2.73 26.71 11.55
CA ASP A 120 -3.13 26.57 10.14
C ASP A 120 -2.05 25.80 9.35
N VAL A 121 -2.16 24.47 9.34
CA VAL A 121 -1.24 23.60 8.59
C VAL A 121 -1.68 23.43 7.14
N GLY A 122 -0.77 23.69 6.20
CA GLY A 122 -0.98 23.50 4.77
C GLY A 122 -0.79 22.05 4.30
N ILE A 123 -1.38 21.69 3.15
CA ILE A 123 -1.21 20.36 2.53
C ILE A 123 0.28 20.03 2.29
N ALA A 124 1.09 21.01 1.90
CA ALA A 124 2.51 20.79 1.65
C ALA A 124 3.27 20.35 2.92
N GLU A 125 2.95 20.96 4.07
CA GLU A 125 3.56 20.64 5.37
C GLU A 125 3.12 19.27 5.89
N ILE A 126 1.84 18.93 5.68
CA ILE A 126 1.31 17.59 5.96
C ILE A 126 2.07 16.53 5.14
N VAL A 127 2.23 16.77 3.84
CA VAL A 127 2.93 15.85 2.94
C VAL A 127 4.40 15.70 3.33
N GLU A 128 5.06 16.79 3.69
CA GLU A 128 6.46 16.75 4.14
C GLU A 128 6.59 15.87 5.39
N THR A 129 5.73 16.10 6.37
CA THR A 129 5.74 15.37 7.65
C THR A 129 5.52 13.86 7.47
N ILE A 130 4.59 13.48 6.58
CA ILE A 130 4.34 12.07 6.24
C ILE A 130 5.56 11.48 5.52
N SER A 131 6.10 12.22 4.54
CA SER A 131 7.21 11.74 3.69
C SER A 131 8.50 11.53 4.47
N GLU A 132 8.78 12.36 5.48
CA GLU A 132 9.96 12.22 6.34
C GLU A 132 9.89 11.01 7.29
N SER A 133 8.71 10.40 7.47
CA SER A 133 8.56 9.18 8.26
C SER A 133 8.71 7.88 7.45
N SER A 134 8.68 7.99 6.12
CA SER A 134 8.91 6.88 5.21
C SER A 134 10.40 6.80 4.84
N CYS A 135 11.07 5.77 5.36
CA CYS A 135 12.40 5.22 5.10
C CYS A 135 13.33 5.89 4.06
N ASP A 136 14.63 5.92 4.37
CA ASP A 136 15.79 6.33 3.57
C ASP A 136 15.67 6.09 2.05
N TYR A 137 15.13 7.07 1.31
CA TYR A 137 15.18 7.08 -0.15
C TYR A 137 16.44 7.80 -0.63
N VAL A 138 17.23 7.11 -1.44
CA VAL A 138 18.49 7.63 -2.00
C VAL A 138 18.25 8.56 -3.21
N ASP A 139 17.02 8.60 -3.74
CA ASP A 139 16.68 9.36 -4.95
C ASP A 139 15.71 10.52 -4.65
N ALA A 140 16.25 11.75 -4.67
CA ALA A 140 15.51 12.97 -4.39
C ALA A 140 14.46 13.31 -5.47
N GLU A 141 14.67 12.91 -6.72
CA GLU A 141 13.70 13.16 -7.80
C GLU A 141 12.46 12.28 -7.61
N LYS A 142 12.66 10.98 -7.31
CA LYS A 142 11.56 10.06 -6.99
C LYS A 142 10.78 10.49 -5.75
N LEU A 143 11.47 11.00 -4.72
CA LEU A 143 10.82 11.52 -3.53
C LEU A 143 9.92 12.72 -3.87
N GLN A 144 10.37 13.62 -4.75
CA GLN A 144 9.59 14.77 -5.17
C GLN A 144 8.34 14.37 -5.97
N SER A 145 8.46 13.45 -6.93
CA SER A 145 7.31 12.92 -7.67
C SER A 145 6.24 12.33 -6.72
N ARG A 146 6.66 11.62 -5.67
CA ARG A 146 5.73 11.08 -4.67
C ARG A 146 5.07 12.13 -3.82
N LYS A 147 5.82 13.13 -3.36
CA LYS A 147 5.27 14.26 -2.59
C LYS A 147 4.19 14.98 -3.39
N GLU A 148 4.43 15.24 -4.68
CA GLU A 148 3.40 15.84 -5.55
C GLU A 148 2.14 14.98 -5.64
N VAL A 149 2.29 13.67 -5.71
CA VAL A 149 1.16 12.75 -5.84
C VAL A 149 0.39 12.67 -4.53
N MET A 150 1.08 12.58 -3.40
CA MET A 150 0.46 12.64 -2.07
C MET A 150 -0.29 13.96 -1.87
N ALA A 151 0.30 15.09 -2.24
CA ALA A 151 -0.34 16.40 -2.17
C ALA A 151 -1.62 16.46 -3.02
N ASN A 152 -1.57 15.92 -4.24
CA ASN A 152 -2.73 15.86 -5.12
C ASN A 152 -3.82 14.90 -4.61
N MET A 153 -3.45 13.78 -3.98
CA MET A 153 -4.40 12.84 -3.40
C MET A 153 -5.08 13.44 -2.15
N LEU A 154 -4.29 13.97 -1.21
CA LEU A 154 -4.78 14.65 -0.01
C LEU A 154 -5.65 15.85 -0.38
N GLY A 155 -5.17 16.70 -1.27
CA GLY A 155 -5.91 17.86 -1.75
C GLY A 155 -7.15 17.54 -2.56
N LYS A 156 -7.37 16.29 -3.00
CA LYS A 156 -8.65 15.82 -3.55
C LYS A 156 -9.55 15.25 -2.46
N SER A 157 -8.98 14.45 -1.56
CA SER A 157 -9.72 13.82 -0.46
C SER A 157 -10.29 14.86 0.50
N LEU A 158 -9.62 15.99 0.71
CA LEU A 158 -10.06 17.07 1.60
C LEU A 158 -11.02 18.08 0.93
N ARG A 159 -11.45 17.84 -0.31
CA ARG A 159 -12.38 18.76 -1.00
C ARG A 159 -13.81 18.55 -0.50
N ASP A 160 -14.57 19.63 -0.48
CA ASP A 160 -16.01 19.58 -0.25
C ASP A 160 -16.68 18.62 -1.24
N GLY A 161 -17.51 17.72 -0.69
CA GLY A 161 -18.22 16.70 -1.44
C GLY A 161 -17.47 15.37 -1.62
N ASP A 162 -16.23 15.24 -1.16
CA ASP A 162 -15.57 13.94 -1.10
C ASP A 162 -16.33 13.01 -0.12
N PRO A 163 -16.74 11.79 -0.55
CA PRO A 163 -17.53 10.89 0.30
C PRO A 163 -16.81 10.45 1.57
N MET A 164 -15.49 10.26 1.51
CA MET A 164 -14.69 9.82 2.66
C MET A 164 -14.58 10.95 3.67
N PHE A 165 -14.19 12.15 3.24
CA PHE A 165 -14.09 13.31 4.12
C PHE A 165 -15.45 13.68 4.72
N SER A 166 -16.53 13.64 3.93
CA SER A 166 -17.89 13.88 4.42
C SER A 166 -18.31 12.85 5.47
N SER A 167 -17.95 11.59 5.29
CA SER A 167 -18.27 10.53 6.25
C SER A 167 -17.51 10.69 7.56
N VAL A 168 -16.20 10.98 7.48
CA VAL A 168 -15.34 11.18 8.65
C VAL A 168 -15.74 12.44 9.41
N SER A 169 -15.86 13.58 8.74
CA SER A 169 -16.29 14.85 9.36
C SER A 169 -17.68 14.73 10.00
N ARG A 170 -18.61 14.03 9.36
CA ARG A 170 -19.93 13.73 9.95
C ARG A 170 -19.82 12.87 11.20
N ALA A 171 -19.00 11.82 11.18
CA ALA A 171 -18.79 10.97 12.36
C ALA A 171 -18.21 11.78 13.52
N VAL A 172 -17.18 12.59 13.26
CA VAL A 172 -16.57 13.48 14.25
C VAL A 172 -17.58 14.50 14.77
N TYR A 173 -18.35 15.13 13.89
CA TYR A 173 -19.41 16.08 14.28
C TYR A 173 -20.47 15.42 15.18
N LEU A 174 -20.92 14.21 14.84
CA LEU A 174 -21.92 13.50 15.64
C LEU A 174 -21.38 13.16 17.03
N VAL A 175 -20.12 12.74 17.12
CA VAL A 175 -19.44 12.48 18.41
C VAL A 175 -19.32 13.78 19.21
N ALA A 176 -18.80 14.85 18.62
CA ALA A 176 -18.67 16.14 19.29
C ALA A 176 -20.02 16.68 19.76
N ARG A 177 -21.06 16.55 18.93
CA ARG A 177 -22.43 16.97 19.29
C ARG A 177 -22.98 16.15 20.46
N ALA A 178 -22.78 14.83 20.48
CA ALA A 178 -23.19 14.00 21.61
C ALA A 178 -22.45 14.38 22.90
N VAL A 179 -21.15 14.66 22.83
CA VAL A 179 -20.36 15.09 23.99
C VAL A 179 -20.84 16.45 24.54
N VAL A 180 -21.16 17.40 23.66
CA VAL A 180 -21.57 18.76 24.07
C VAL A 180 -23.05 18.80 24.52
N PHE A 181 -23.92 18.00 23.91
CA PHE A 181 -25.38 18.14 24.06
C PHE A 181 -26.11 16.89 24.62
N GLY A 182 -25.43 15.77 24.85
CA GLY A 182 -26.02 14.51 25.35
C GLY A 182 -26.48 13.58 24.23
#